data_AF-A0A7W4Z2Q1-F1
#
_entry.id   AF-A0A7W4Z2Q1-F1
#
_cell.length_a   1.000
_cell.length_b   1.000
_cell.length_c   1.000
_cell.angle_alpha   90.00
_cell.angle_beta   90.00
_cell.angle_gamma   90.00
#
_symmetry.space_group_name_H-M   'P 1'
#
loop_
_entity.id
_entity.type
_entity.pdbx_description
1 polymer ?
#
loop_
_entity_poly.entity_id
_entity_poly.type
_entity_poly.pdbx_seq_one_letter_code
_entity_poly.pdbx_strand_id
1 'polypeptide(L)'
;MTEGPEFLTDDRTKVLRRLLFVIVGFAVVLVLVGVPLVAGDYEVYGAIVLAIAVVVGAAALATLRAIRGRSPAARRLCIATGVLTAALSVLLVPVWIGLLTVVAGIGLLVITFAPERGPR
;
A
#
# COMPACT_ATOMS: atom_id res chain seq x y z
N MET A 1 32.58 -7.44 -14.86
CA MET A 1 31.42 -7.29 -13.95
C MET A 1 30.24 -7.93 -14.66
N THR A 2 29.62 -8.91 -14.01
CA THR A 2 28.72 -9.90 -14.61
C THR A 2 27.52 -9.25 -15.31
N GLU A 3 27.40 -9.55 -16.61
CA GLU A 3 26.21 -9.32 -17.44
C GLU A 3 25.08 -10.19 -16.88
N GLY A 4 24.37 -9.67 -15.88
CA GLY A 4 23.11 -10.27 -15.43
C GLY A 4 22.01 -9.89 -16.42
N PRO A 5 21.12 -10.83 -16.82
CA PRO A 5 20.04 -10.57 -17.77
C PRO A 5 19.30 -9.29 -17.39
N GLU A 6 19.12 -8.38 -18.35
CA GLU A 6 18.55 -7.04 -18.17
C GLU A 6 17.43 -7.04 -17.11
N PHE A 7 17.74 -6.51 -15.92
CA PHE A 7 16.77 -6.49 -14.81
C PHE A 7 15.49 -5.73 -15.19
N LEU A 8 15.62 -4.77 -16.11
CA LEU A 8 14.54 -3.94 -16.67
C LEU A 8 14.13 -4.41 -18.06
N THR A 9 13.69 -5.66 -18.21
CA THR A 9 12.87 -6.02 -19.37
C THR A 9 11.54 -5.27 -19.32
N ASP A 10 10.94 -4.99 -20.48
CA ASP A 10 9.69 -4.21 -20.55
C ASP A 10 8.53 -4.91 -19.81
N ASP A 11 8.48 -6.24 -19.85
CA ASP A 11 7.50 -7.05 -19.10
C ASP A 11 7.66 -6.89 -17.58
N ARG A 12 8.88 -7.01 -17.07
CA ARG A 12 9.16 -6.80 -15.63
C ARG A 12 8.81 -5.38 -15.23
N THR A 13 9.19 -4.40 -16.04
CA THR A 13 8.89 -2.98 -15.80
C THR A 13 7.40 -2.73 -15.67
N LYS A 14 6.56 -3.36 -16.51
CA LYS A 14 5.10 -3.26 -16.43
C LYS A 14 4.57 -3.83 -15.12
N VAL A 15 5.03 -5.02 -14.72
CA VAL A 15 4.64 -5.66 -13.46
C VAL A 15 5.08 -4.82 -12.26
N LEU A 16 6.34 -4.38 -12.22
CA LEU A 16 6.87 -3.53 -11.14
C LEU A 16 6.12 -2.22 -11.02
N ARG A 17 5.80 -1.55 -12.14
CA ARG A 17 4.99 -0.32 -12.11
C ARG A 17 3.61 -0.58 -11.52
N ARG A 18 2.94 -1.66 -11.92
CA ARG A 18 1.62 -2.01 -11.39
C ARG A 18 1.68 -2.25 -9.88
N LEU A 19 2.69 -2.98 -9.41
CA LEU A 19 2.90 -3.22 -7.98
C LEU A 19 3.19 -1.92 -7.21
N LEU A 20 4.03 -1.04 -7.75
CA LEU A 20 4.31 0.26 -7.13
C LEU A 20 3.07 1.15 -7.09
N PHE A 21 2.21 1.11 -8.11
CA PHE A 21 0.91 1.80 -8.06
C PHE A 21 -0.01 1.25 -6.97
N VAL A 22 -0.01 -0.06 -6.72
CA VAL A 22 -0.73 -0.66 -5.58
C VAL A 22 -0.18 -0.12 -4.26
N ILE A 23 1.15 -0.03 -4.12
CA ILE A 23 1.78 0.54 -2.91
C ILE A 23 1.39 2.03 -2.73
N VAL A 24 1.38 2.82 -3.80
CA VAL A 24 0.90 4.21 -3.73
C VAL A 24 -0.58 4.27 -3.36
N GLY A 25 -1.43 3.43 -3.95
CA GLY A 25 -2.85 3.33 -3.58
C GLY A 25 -3.02 2.97 -2.11
N PHE A 26 -2.19 2.08 -1.59
CA PHE A 26 -2.20 1.71 -0.19
C PHE A 26 -1.79 2.88 0.72
N ALA A 27 -0.76 3.64 0.34
CA ALA A 27 -0.39 4.87 1.06
C ALA A 27 -1.55 5.88 1.09
N VAL A 28 -2.32 6.02 0.01
CA VAL A 28 -3.52 6.88 -0.01
C VAL A 28 -4.57 6.39 0.98
N VAL A 29 -4.84 5.07 1.02
CA VAL A 29 -5.78 4.49 1.99
C VAL A 29 -5.31 4.75 3.43
N LEU A 30 -4.01 4.61 3.70
CA LEU A 30 -3.45 4.92 5.02
C LEU A 30 -3.60 6.40 5.38
N VAL A 31 -3.49 7.33 4.42
CA VAL A 31 -3.78 8.75 4.67
C VAL A 31 -5.24 8.95 5.04
N LEU A 32 -6.16 8.34 4.27
CA LEU A 32 -7.60 8.44 4.53
C LEU A 32 -8.00 7.89 5.91
N VAL A 33 -7.27 6.89 6.41
CA VAL A 33 -7.48 6.31 7.76
C VAL A 33 -6.74 7.12 8.83
N GLY A 34 -5.53 7.59 8.54
CA GLY A 34 -4.66 8.30 9.49
C GLY A 34 -5.19 9.69 9.85
N VAL A 35 -5.74 10.44 8.88
CA VAL A 35 -6.30 11.78 9.12
C VAL A 35 -7.40 11.77 10.20
N PRO A 36 -8.45 10.93 10.12
CA PRO A 36 -9.48 10.89 11.16
C PRO A 36 -8.96 10.34 12.50
N LEU A 37 -7.95 9.46 12.50
CA LEU A 37 -7.31 9.00 13.74
C LEU A 37 -6.59 10.15 14.48
N VAL A 38 -5.93 11.03 13.73
CA VAL A 38 -5.30 12.24 14.29
C VAL A 38 -6.33 13.24 14.78
N ALA A 39 -7.44 13.38 14.07
CA ALA A 39 -8.52 14.30 14.46
C ALA A 39 -9.35 13.81 15.66
N GLY A 40 -9.30 12.51 15.98
CA GLY A 40 -9.94 11.92 17.16
C GLY A 40 -8.98 11.79 18.35
N ASP A 41 -9.26 10.83 19.24
CA ASP A 41 -8.48 10.62 20.48
C ASP A 41 -7.22 9.75 20.28
N TYR A 42 -6.89 9.39 19.04
CA TYR A 42 -5.80 8.47 18.71
C TYR A 42 -4.63 9.18 18.02
N GLU A 43 -4.30 10.40 18.45
CA GLU A 43 -3.33 11.28 17.80
C GLU A 43 -1.99 10.60 17.49
N VAL A 44 -1.39 9.93 18.49
CA VAL A 44 -0.10 9.23 18.32
C VAL A 44 -0.19 8.13 17.28
N TYR A 45 -1.25 7.32 17.31
CA TYR A 45 -1.44 6.24 16.33
C TYR A 45 -1.71 6.79 14.93
N GLY A 46 -2.54 7.82 14.83
CA GLY A 46 -2.80 8.51 13.57
C GLY A 46 -1.51 9.10 12.98
N ALA A 47 -0.69 9.76 13.80
CA ALA A 47 0.59 10.33 13.37
C ALA A 47 1.56 9.26 12.87
N ILE A 48 1.65 8.10 13.56
CA ILE A 48 2.47 6.96 13.11
C ILE A 48 1.96 6.45 11.75
N VAL A 49 0.65 6.25 11.59
CA VAL A 49 0.06 5.79 10.34
C VAL A 49 0.35 6.75 9.19
N LEU A 50 0.19 8.06 9.42
CA LEU A 50 0.50 9.09 8.43
C LEU A 50 1.99 9.13 8.08
N ALA A 51 2.87 9.03 9.07
CA ALA A 51 4.31 8.98 8.84
C ALA A 51 4.68 7.78 7.96
N ILE A 52 4.12 6.60 8.24
CA ILE A 52 4.31 5.39 7.41
C ILE A 52 3.77 5.62 6.00
N ALA A 53 2.58 6.20 5.85
CA ALA A 53 1.99 6.49 4.55
C ALA A 53 2.88 7.41 3.70
N VAL A 54 3.42 8.48 4.30
CA VAL A 54 4.33 9.42 3.63
C VAL A 54 5.62 8.71 3.22
N VAL A 55 6.24 7.95 4.12
CA VAL A 55 7.51 7.24 3.86
C VAL A 55 7.36 6.22 2.73
N VAL A 56 6.34 5.36 2.82
CA VAL A 56 6.07 4.33 1.80
C VAL A 56 5.67 4.96 0.47
N GLY A 57 4.80 5.97 0.49
CA GLY A 57 4.38 6.69 -0.71
C GLY A 57 5.55 7.38 -1.42
N ALA A 58 6.41 8.07 -0.66
CA ALA A 58 7.60 8.72 -1.21
C ALA A 58 8.59 7.70 -1.81
N ALA A 59 8.84 6.58 -1.13
CA ALA A 59 9.71 5.51 -1.63
C ALA A 59 9.17 4.88 -2.91
N ALA A 60 7.86 4.61 -2.98
CA ALA A 60 7.22 4.06 -4.16
C ALA A 60 7.28 5.04 -5.35
N LEU A 61 7.01 6.33 -5.12
CA LEU A 61 7.11 7.37 -6.15
C LEU A 61 8.54 7.57 -6.64
N ALA A 62 9.53 7.57 -5.74
CA ALA A 62 10.95 7.65 -6.10
C ALA A 62 11.36 6.44 -6.95
N THR A 63 10.91 5.24 -6.60
CA THR A 63 11.16 4.03 -7.37
C THR A 63 10.50 4.07 -8.74
N LEU A 64 9.25 4.56 -8.84
CA LEU A 64 8.56 4.77 -10.12
C LEU A 64 9.33 5.73 -11.03
N ARG A 65 9.86 6.83 -10.49
CA ARG A 65 10.70 7.79 -11.23
C ARG A 65 12.00 7.14 -11.70
N ALA A 66 12.68 6.38 -10.84
CA ALA A 66 13.91 5.67 -11.19
C ALA A 66 13.70 4.62 -12.29
N ILE A 67 12.59 3.89 -12.25
CA ILE A 67 12.21 2.93 -13.30
C ILE A 67 11.87 3.66 -14.61
N ARG A 68 11.14 4.79 -14.56
CA ARG A 68 10.84 5.61 -15.76
C ARG A 68 12.12 6.11 -16.45
N GLY A 69 13.13 6.51 -15.68
CA GLY A 69 14.41 6.96 -16.20
C GLY A 69 15.40 5.85 -16.55
N ARG A 70 15.02 4.56 -16.48
CA ARG A 70 15.91 3.39 -16.65
C ARG A 70 17.22 3.50 -15.86
N SER A 71 17.15 4.08 -14.66
CA SER A 71 18.34 4.34 -13.84
C SER A 71 18.96 3.04 -13.34
N PRO A 72 20.30 2.93 -13.28
CA PRO A 72 20.97 1.77 -12.65
C PRO A 72 20.62 1.62 -11.16
N ALA A 73 20.17 2.69 -10.50
CA ALA A 73 19.70 2.66 -9.12
C ALA A 73 18.31 2.02 -8.95
N ALA A 74 17.55 1.81 -10.03
CA ALA A 74 16.18 1.29 -9.96
C ALA A 74 16.09 -0.06 -9.24
N ARG A 75 17.07 -0.95 -9.45
CA ARG A 75 17.12 -2.26 -8.77
C ARG A 75 17.27 -2.12 -7.26
N ARG A 76 18.19 -1.26 -6.80
CA ARG A 76 18.42 -1.00 -5.37
C ARG A 76 17.20 -0.35 -4.73
N LEU A 77 16.57 0.61 -5.41
CA LEU A 77 15.36 1.27 -4.91
C LEU A 77 14.15 0.34 -4.83
N CYS A 78 13.99 -0.60 -5.78
CA CYS A 78 12.95 -1.62 -5.69
C CYS A 78 13.13 -2.52 -4.46
N ILE A 79 14.36 -2.99 -4.22
CA ILE A 79 14.66 -3.83 -3.05
C ILE A 79 14.43 -3.03 -1.76
N ALA A 80 14.96 -1.81 -1.68
CA ALA A 80 14.80 -0.94 -0.52
C ALA A 80 13.33 -0.64 -0.24
N THR A 81 12.54 -0.33 -1.27
CA THR A 81 11.10 -0.08 -1.13
C THR A 81 10.36 -1.33 -0.67
N GLY A 82 10.70 -2.51 -1.21
CA GLY A 82 10.11 -3.78 -0.78
C GLY A 82 10.39 -4.08 0.70
N VAL A 83 11.66 -3.98 1.12
CA VAL A 83 12.08 -4.20 2.52
C VAL A 83 11.43 -3.18 3.46
N LEU A 84 11.44 -1.90 3.09
CA LEU A 84 10.83 -0.82 3.86
C LEU A 84 9.32 -1.04 4.03
N THR A 85 8.62 -1.39 2.95
CA THR A 85 7.18 -1.68 2.99
C THR A 85 6.90 -2.87 3.89
N ALA A 86 7.70 -3.94 3.80
CA ALA A 86 7.53 -5.12 4.65
C ALA A 86 7.75 -4.80 6.14
N ALA A 87 8.83 -4.10 6.46
CA ALA A 87 9.15 -3.70 7.84
C ALA A 87 8.07 -2.80 8.44
N LEU A 88 7.59 -1.80 7.70
CA LEU A 88 6.56 -0.88 8.17
C LEU A 88 5.16 -1.52 8.22
N SER A 89 4.91 -2.56 7.41
CA SER A 89 3.63 -3.28 7.44
C SER A 89 3.39 -4.03 8.75
N VAL A 90 4.45 -4.47 9.44
CA VAL A 90 4.34 -5.12 10.75
C VAL A 90 3.77 -4.16 11.81
N LEU A 91 4.13 -2.88 11.75
CA LEU A 91 3.61 -1.85 12.66
C LEU A 91 2.12 -1.54 12.42
N LEU A 92 1.61 -1.84 11.22
CA LEU A 92 0.23 -1.56 10.82
C LEU A 92 -0.75 -2.69 11.14
N VAL A 93 -0.30 -3.82 11.70
CA VAL A 93 -1.17 -4.99 11.98
C VAL A 93 -2.46 -4.63 12.74
N PRO A 94 -2.46 -3.80 13.79
CA PRO A 94 -3.69 -3.41 14.48
C PRO A 94 -4.67 -2.65 13.58
N VAL A 95 -4.16 -1.76 12.72
CA VAL A 95 -4.96 -0.99 11.76
C VAL A 95 -5.59 -1.91 10.71
N TRP A 96 -4.84 -2.91 10.24
CA TRP A 96 -5.33 -3.92 9.32
C TRP A 96 -6.47 -4.75 9.91
N ILE A 97 -6.34 -5.18 11.17
CA ILE A 97 -7.39 -5.91 11.87
C ILE A 97 -8.64 -5.04 11.99
N GLY A 98 -8.49 -3.76 12.35
CA GLY A 98 -9.61 -2.81 12.40
C GLY A 98 -10.31 -2.67 11.05
N LEU A 99 -9.53 -2.49 9.97
CA LEU A 99 -10.07 -2.36 8.62
C LEU A 99 -10.84 -3.61 8.17
N LEU A 100 -10.26 -4.80 8.38
CA LEU A 100 -10.91 -6.07 8.07
C LEU A 100 -12.22 -6.26 8.84
N THR A 101 -12.25 -5.86 10.11
CA THR A 101 -13.46 -5.95 10.96
C THR A 101 -14.56 -5.01 10.48
N VAL A 102 -14.22 -3.79 10.07
CA VAL A 102 -15.18 -2.85 9.47
C VAL A 102 -15.76 -3.42 8.17
N VAL A 103 -14.91 -3.95 7.29
CA VAL A 103 -15.36 -4.58 6.04
C VAL A 103 -16.28 -5.77 6.31
N ALA A 104 -15.93 -6.63 7.27
CA ALA A 104 -16.77 -7.74 7.68
C ALA A 104 -18.13 -7.27 8.23
N GLY A 105 -18.14 -6.22 9.07
CA GLY A 105 -19.37 -5.62 9.59
C GLY A 105 -20.27 -5.05 8.50
N ILE A 106 -19.70 -4.34 7.52
CA ILE A 106 -20.43 -3.85 6.34
C ILE A 106 -21.03 -5.02 5.56
N GLY A 107 -20.25 -6.09 5.33
CA GLY A 107 -20.74 -7.30 4.67
C GLY A 107 -21.93 -7.93 5.39
N LEU A 108 -21.86 -8.00 6.72
CA LEU A 108 -22.96 -8.51 7.54
C LEU A 108 -24.23 -7.65 7.38
N LEU A 109 -24.10 -6.32 7.47
CA LEU A 109 -25.23 -5.40 7.28
C LEU A 109 -25.86 -5.56 5.90
N VAL A 110 -25.05 -5.65 4.84
CA VAL A 110 -25.55 -5.85 3.48
C VAL A 110 -26.35 -7.14 3.37
N ILE A 111 -25.88 -8.24 3.95
CA ILE A 111 -26.61 -9.53 3.93
C ILE A 111 -27.91 -9.43 4.73
N THR A 112 -27.89 -8.79 5.90
CA THR A 112 -29.08 -8.63 6.74
C THR A 112 -30.14 -7.74 6.08
N PHE A 113 -29.74 -6.71 5.34
CA PHE A 113 -30.66 -5.79 4.66
C PHE A 113 -30.94 -6.15 3.20
N ALA A 114 -30.26 -7.17 2.64
CA ALA A 114 -30.52 -7.61 1.28
C ALA A 114 -31.90 -8.29 1.23
N PRO A 115 -32.86 -7.77 0.43
CA PRO A 115 -34.15 -8.42 0.26
C PRO A 115 -33.94 -9.79 -0.38
N GLU A 116 -34.52 -10.83 0.21
CA GLU A 116 -34.53 -12.17 -0.36
C GLU A 116 -35.20 -12.11 -1.73
N ARG A 117 -34.41 -12.29 -2.80
CA ARG A 117 -34.96 -12.53 -4.12
C ARG A 117 -35.61 -13.92 -4.06
N GLY A 118 -36.93 -13.95 -3.89
CA GLY A 118 -37.71 -15.19 -3.93
C GLY A 118 -37.42 -15.99 -5.21
N PRO A 119 -37.47 -17.33 -5.14
CA PRO A 119 -37.19 -18.19 -6.28
C PRO A 119 -38.15 -17.83 -7.43
N ARG A 120 -37.58 -17.54 -8.61
CA ARG A 120 -38.33 -17.38 -9.85
C ARG A 120 -38.70 -18.74 -10.41
#